data_AF-A0AA39ZAA3-F1
#
_entry.id   AF-A0AA39ZAA3-F1
#
_cell.length_a   1.000
_cell.length_b   1.000
_cell.length_c   1.000
_cell.angle_alpha   90.00
_cell.angle_beta   90.00
_cell.angle_gamma   90.00
#
_symmetry.space_group_name_H-M   'P 1'
#
loop_
_entity.id
_entity.type
_entity.pdbx_description
1 polymer ?
#
loop_
_entity_poly.entity_id
_entity_poly.type
_entity_poly.pdbx_seq_one_letter_code
_entity_poly.pdbx_strand_id
1 'polypeptide(L)'
;MPTSRKRCSKPRERRAIFKNIGKQQATTIFNTWSQEEKTNKDNCWVNSNVTKDAYIRAKSTLLNGEASRHLLHLIAWAVTHNRDPIPGLDISHLCHVKHCFNPEHLVAEARSINNQRKGCPGLLCCPLHTDIITTSLCLHKPQCMTPVRPSVRCFCPGTQTGDSTRNGFAAIDSPLNQEQENPENTFTGPLGNKELDEEEEWEISTILGSRIYRGNLQYQVLWKESGLDLQ
;
A
#
# COMPACT_ATOMS: atom_id res chain seq x y z
N MET A 1 33.64 6.44 -30.14
CA MET A 1 32.89 6.51 -28.87
C MET A 1 31.52 5.85 -29.05
N PRO A 2 31.14 4.83 -28.27
CA PRO A 2 29.86 4.17 -28.42
C PRO A 2 28.73 5.06 -27.88
N THR A 3 27.82 5.48 -28.75
CA THR A 3 26.62 6.21 -28.36
C THR A 3 25.69 5.26 -27.61
N SER A 4 25.57 5.46 -26.30
CA SER A 4 24.58 4.77 -25.47
C SER A 4 23.19 5.06 -26.02
N ARG A 5 22.63 4.09 -26.74
CA ARG A 5 21.24 4.15 -27.22
C ARG A 5 20.35 4.14 -25.99
N LYS A 6 19.81 5.30 -25.61
CA LYS A 6 18.74 5.41 -24.62
C LYS A 6 17.63 4.46 -25.04
N ARG A 7 17.49 3.32 -24.34
CA ARG A 7 16.33 2.45 -24.53
C ARG A 7 15.12 3.26 -24.08
N CYS A 8 14.33 3.71 -25.05
CA CYS A 8 13.02 4.27 -24.77
C CYS A 8 12.21 3.13 -24.14
N SER A 9 12.14 3.07 -22.81
CA SER A 9 11.28 2.09 -22.15
C SER A 9 9.87 2.46 -22.56
N LYS A 10 9.26 1.61 -23.40
CA LYS A 10 7.87 1.78 -23.83
C LYS A 10 7.02 2.15 -22.60
N PRO A 11 6.11 3.13 -22.71
CA PRO A 11 5.22 3.51 -21.63
C PRO A 11 4.59 2.26 -21.01
N ARG A 12 4.39 2.26 -19.68
CA ARG A 12 3.88 1.10 -18.93
C ARG A 12 2.39 0.85 -19.24
N GLU A 13 2.04 0.53 -20.48
CA GLU A 13 0.69 0.09 -20.91
C GLU A 13 0.22 -1.18 -20.16
N ARG A 14 1.14 -1.87 -19.48
CA ARG A 14 0.88 -3.06 -18.64
C ARG A 14 -0.06 -2.82 -17.44
N ARG A 15 -0.66 -1.65 -17.29
CA ARG A 15 -1.56 -1.31 -16.17
C ARG A 15 -3.05 -1.36 -16.52
N ALA A 16 -3.42 -1.50 -17.79
CA ALA A 16 -4.82 -1.68 -18.17
C ALA A 16 -5.27 -3.13 -17.94
N ILE A 17 -5.53 -3.51 -16.69
CA ILE A 17 -5.88 -4.87 -16.27
C ILE A 17 -7.12 -5.36 -17.03
N PHE A 18 -8.22 -4.61 -16.97
CA PHE A 18 -9.48 -5.00 -17.62
C PHE A 18 -9.37 -5.05 -19.13
N LYS A 19 -8.61 -4.14 -19.76
CA LYS A 19 -8.35 -4.22 -21.20
C LYS A 19 -7.57 -5.48 -21.60
N ASN A 20 -6.68 -5.95 -20.72
CA ASN A 20 -5.78 -7.06 -21.01
C ASN A 20 -6.41 -8.43 -20.77
N ILE A 21 -7.14 -8.59 -19.65
CA ILE A 21 -7.67 -9.89 -19.21
C ILE A 21 -9.20 -9.92 -19.07
N GLY A 22 -9.87 -8.79 -19.24
CA GLY A 22 -11.32 -8.69 -19.03
C GLY A 22 -11.73 -8.63 -17.55
N LYS A 23 -12.86 -7.95 -17.30
CA LYS A 23 -13.36 -7.69 -15.94
C LYS A 23 -13.76 -8.97 -15.19
N GLN A 24 -14.42 -9.91 -15.86
CA GLN A 24 -14.85 -11.17 -15.24
C GLN A 24 -13.65 -11.99 -14.76
N GLN A 25 -12.65 -12.19 -15.62
CA GLN A 25 -11.45 -12.94 -15.25
C GLN A 25 -10.67 -12.25 -14.12
N ALA A 26 -10.53 -10.92 -14.16
CA ALA A 26 -9.91 -10.16 -13.08
C ALA A 26 -10.64 -10.37 -11.74
N THR A 27 -11.98 -10.36 -11.76
CA THR A 27 -12.83 -10.59 -10.58
C THR A 27 -12.66 -12.01 -10.05
N THR A 28 -12.66 -13.02 -10.93
CA THR A 28 -12.43 -14.42 -10.54
C THR A 28 -11.06 -14.58 -9.89
N ILE A 29 -10.00 -14.04 -10.50
CA ILE A 29 -8.65 -14.08 -9.92
C ILE A 29 -8.64 -13.43 -8.55
N PHE A 30 -9.20 -12.23 -8.40
CA PHE A 30 -9.24 -11.55 -7.10
C PHE A 30 -9.96 -12.38 -6.04
N ASN A 31 -11.17 -12.87 -6.33
CA ASN A 31 -11.97 -13.65 -5.40
C ASN A 31 -11.29 -14.97 -4.98
N THR A 32 -10.65 -15.68 -5.93
CA THR A 32 -9.89 -16.89 -5.61
C THR A 32 -8.75 -16.59 -4.64
N TRP A 33 -7.96 -15.54 -4.91
CA TRP A 33 -6.82 -15.19 -4.06
C TRP A 33 -7.25 -14.66 -2.69
N SER A 34 -8.40 -13.98 -2.63
CA SER A 34 -8.97 -13.53 -1.36
C SER A 34 -9.51 -14.69 -0.50
N GLN A 35 -9.81 -15.84 -1.06
CA GLN A 35 -10.20 -16.99 -0.23
C GLN A 35 -8.98 -17.72 0.37
N GLU A 36 -7.79 -17.54 -0.23
CA GLU A 36 -6.54 -18.19 0.17
C GLU A 36 -5.65 -17.32 1.07
N GLU A 37 -6.12 -16.13 1.44
CA GLU A 37 -5.33 -15.14 2.13
C GLU A 37 -4.99 -15.52 3.57
N LYS A 38 -3.84 -15.03 4.03
CA LYS A 38 -3.52 -14.98 5.46
C LYS A 38 -3.54 -13.52 5.87
N THR A 39 -4.20 -13.23 6.99
CA THR A 39 -4.12 -11.94 7.65
C THR A 39 -2.90 -11.92 8.57
N ASN A 40 -2.07 -10.89 8.44
CA ASN A 40 -1.02 -10.61 9.42
C ASN A 40 -1.57 -9.72 10.56
N LYS A 41 -0.72 -9.33 11.52
CA LYS A 41 -1.09 -8.45 12.63
C LYS A 41 -1.63 -7.08 12.19
N ASP A 42 -1.32 -6.65 10.96
CA ASP A 42 -1.73 -5.38 10.38
C ASP A 42 -2.92 -5.53 9.43
N ASN A 43 -3.67 -6.64 9.47
CA ASN A 43 -4.77 -6.97 8.55
C ASN A 43 -4.40 -6.94 7.05
N CYS A 44 -3.11 -7.10 6.73
CA CYS A 44 -2.67 -7.22 5.34
C CYS A 44 -3.05 -8.60 4.80
N TRP A 45 -3.62 -8.63 3.60
CA TRP A 45 -3.84 -9.87 2.86
C TRP A 45 -2.56 -10.26 2.14
N VAL A 46 -1.92 -11.31 2.63
CA VAL A 46 -0.61 -11.77 2.15
C VAL A 46 -0.66 -13.23 1.74
N ASN A 47 0.23 -13.63 0.84
CA ASN A 47 0.38 -15.02 0.41
C ASN A 47 1.88 -15.36 0.34
N SER A 48 2.26 -16.62 0.53
CA SER A 48 3.64 -17.10 0.46
C SER A 48 4.24 -17.07 -0.96
N ASN A 49 3.41 -16.93 -2.00
CA ASN A 49 3.82 -16.88 -3.41
C ASN A 49 4.43 -15.52 -3.81
N VAL A 50 5.45 -15.09 -3.07
CA VAL A 50 6.13 -13.79 -3.24
C VAL A 50 7.32 -13.94 -4.21
N THR A 51 7.42 -13.08 -5.21
CA THR A 51 8.58 -13.04 -6.11
C THR A 51 9.79 -12.36 -5.47
N LYS A 52 10.98 -12.45 -6.10
CA LYS A 52 12.22 -11.83 -5.57
C LYS A 52 12.12 -10.31 -5.32
N ASP A 53 11.23 -9.62 -6.03
CA ASP A 53 10.93 -8.20 -5.88
C ASP A 53 9.90 -7.89 -4.77
N ALA A 54 9.50 -8.90 -4.00
CA ALA A 54 8.53 -8.84 -2.92
C ALA A 54 7.08 -8.54 -3.34
N TYR A 55 6.71 -8.84 -4.59
CA TYR A 55 5.32 -8.72 -5.07
C TYR A 55 4.68 -10.09 -5.31
N ILE A 56 3.35 -10.13 -5.30
CA ILE A 56 2.57 -11.31 -5.73
C ILE A 56 2.12 -11.12 -7.17
N ARG A 57 2.22 -12.17 -7.98
CA ARG A 57 1.82 -12.16 -9.39
C ARG A 57 0.82 -13.28 -9.67
N ALA A 58 -0.35 -12.91 -10.16
CA ALA A 58 -1.33 -13.86 -10.68
C ALA A 58 -1.00 -14.19 -12.13
N LYS A 59 -1.09 -15.48 -12.49
CA LYS A 59 -1.11 -15.92 -13.88
C LYS A 59 -2.51 -15.71 -14.43
N SER A 60 -2.60 -15.26 -15.67
CA SER A 60 -3.86 -15.14 -16.40
C SER A 60 -3.62 -15.40 -17.89
N THR A 61 -4.72 -15.56 -18.61
CA THR A 61 -4.72 -15.60 -20.07
C THR A 61 -5.23 -14.26 -20.57
N LEU A 62 -4.50 -13.60 -21.47
CA LEU A 62 -4.95 -12.38 -22.12
C LEU A 62 -6.13 -12.69 -23.05
N LEU A 63 -6.87 -11.66 -23.47
CA LEU A 63 -7.98 -11.81 -24.42
C LEU A 63 -7.56 -12.42 -25.78
N ASN A 64 -6.28 -12.30 -26.16
CA ASN A 64 -5.72 -12.92 -27.36
C ASN A 64 -5.27 -14.39 -27.16
N GLY A 65 -5.50 -14.98 -25.97
CA GLY A 65 -5.10 -16.35 -25.64
C GLY A 65 -3.67 -16.51 -25.09
N GLU A 66 -2.86 -15.45 -25.06
CA GLU A 66 -1.49 -15.53 -24.55
C GLU A 66 -1.43 -15.56 -23.02
N ALA A 67 -0.49 -16.30 -22.45
CA ALA A 67 -0.25 -16.29 -21.01
C ALA A 67 0.41 -14.99 -20.56
N SER A 68 -0.12 -14.37 -19.50
CA SER A 68 0.43 -13.16 -18.90
C SER A 68 0.54 -13.27 -17.37
N ARG A 69 1.27 -12.35 -16.77
CA ARG A 69 1.42 -12.21 -15.31
C ARG A 69 1.11 -10.79 -14.89
N HIS A 70 0.17 -10.65 -13.97
CA HIS A 70 -0.29 -9.36 -13.47
C HIS A 70 -0.02 -9.24 -11.97
N LEU A 71 0.28 -8.03 -11.50
CA LEU A 71 0.50 -7.77 -10.09
C LEU A 71 -0.84 -7.84 -9.35
N LEU A 72 -0.89 -8.63 -8.27
CA LEU A 72 -2.16 -8.90 -7.60
C LEU A 72 -2.78 -7.64 -6.96
N HIS A 73 -1.97 -6.74 -6.40
CA HIS A 73 -2.48 -5.47 -5.87
C HIS A 73 -3.10 -4.57 -6.96
N LEU A 74 -2.63 -4.64 -8.21
CA LEU A 74 -3.25 -3.90 -9.31
C LEU A 74 -4.62 -4.49 -9.66
N ILE A 75 -4.73 -5.83 -9.68
CA ILE A 75 -6.00 -6.52 -9.89
C ILE A 75 -6.97 -6.17 -8.77
N ALA A 76 -6.55 -6.30 -7.51
CA ALA A 76 -7.37 -6.01 -6.34
C ALA A 76 -7.93 -4.58 -6.40
N TRP A 77 -7.06 -3.59 -6.61
CA TRP A 77 -7.51 -2.19 -6.73
C TRP A 77 -8.49 -2.00 -7.88
N ALA A 78 -8.22 -2.57 -9.06
CA ALA A 78 -9.05 -2.40 -10.25
C ALA A 78 -10.44 -3.03 -10.07
N VAL A 79 -10.52 -4.23 -9.49
CA VAL A 79 -11.77 -4.95 -9.21
C VAL A 79 -12.60 -4.16 -8.19
N THR A 80 -12.01 -3.74 -7.07
CA THR A 80 -12.73 -2.99 -6.03
C THR A 80 -13.26 -1.64 -6.52
N HIS A 81 -12.50 -0.93 -7.36
CA HIS A 81 -12.93 0.36 -7.92
C HIS A 81 -13.70 0.23 -9.23
N ASN A 82 -13.89 -1.00 -9.71
CA ASN A 82 -14.55 -1.31 -10.99
C ASN A 82 -14.01 -0.49 -12.18
N ARG A 83 -12.68 -0.26 -12.22
CA ARG A 83 -12.00 0.45 -13.31
C ARG A 83 -10.51 0.16 -13.34
N ASP A 84 -9.87 0.36 -14.49
CA ASP A 84 -8.41 0.33 -14.58
C ASP A 84 -7.77 1.55 -13.89
N PRO A 85 -6.54 1.41 -13.34
CA PRO A 85 -5.77 2.54 -12.84
C PRO A 85 -5.58 3.61 -13.91
N ILE A 86 -5.77 4.87 -13.53
CA ILE A 86 -5.57 6.01 -14.42
C ILE A 86 -4.11 6.03 -14.89
N PRO A 87 -3.84 6.16 -16.20
CA PRO A 87 -2.47 6.29 -16.71
C PRO A 87 -1.72 7.41 -15.99
N GLY A 88 -0.47 7.15 -15.59
CA GLY A 88 0.36 8.10 -14.84
C GLY A 88 0.25 7.96 -13.31
N LEU A 89 -0.82 7.34 -12.79
CA LEU A 89 -0.92 7.02 -11.36
C LEU A 89 -0.30 5.65 -11.04
N ASP A 90 0.29 5.56 -9.85
CA ASP A 90 0.73 4.33 -9.22
C ASP A 90 -0.32 3.86 -8.21
N ILE A 91 -0.42 2.54 -8.02
CA ILE A 91 -1.17 1.97 -6.90
C ILE A 91 -0.21 1.79 -5.73
N SER A 92 -0.35 2.63 -4.73
CA SER A 92 0.49 2.68 -3.54
C SER A 92 -0.08 1.84 -2.41
N HIS A 93 0.80 1.26 -1.61
CA HIS A 93 0.43 0.49 -0.42
C HIS A 93 0.51 1.40 0.81
N LEU A 94 -0.64 1.74 1.38
CA LEU A 94 -0.71 2.52 2.62
C LEU A 94 -0.04 1.79 3.78
N CYS A 95 -0.09 0.45 3.77
CA CYS A 95 0.52 -0.42 4.77
C CYS A 95 2.04 -0.59 4.66
N HIS A 96 2.68 -0.10 3.58
CA HIS A 96 4.09 -0.34 3.26
C HIS A 96 4.52 -1.80 3.06
N VAL A 97 3.57 -2.75 3.04
CA VAL A 97 3.82 -4.17 2.77
C VAL A 97 3.65 -4.45 1.27
N LYS A 98 4.76 -4.65 0.55
CA LYS A 98 4.79 -4.80 -0.93
C LYS A 98 3.99 -5.99 -1.48
N HIS A 99 3.80 -7.03 -0.67
CA HIS A 99 3.06 -8.23 -1.03
C HIS A 99 1.64 -8.24 -0.45
N CYS A 100 1.17 -7.12 0.13
CA CYS A 100 -0.22 -6.97 0.52
C CYS A 100 -1.09 -6.71 -0.73
N PHE A 101 -2.27 -7.31 -0.80
CA PHE A 101 -3.25 -7.03 -1.85
C PHE A 101 -4.64 -6.71 -1.29
N ASN A 102 -4.76 -6.41 0.01
CA ASN A 102 -6.00 -5.92 0.61
C ASN A 102 -6.38 -4.57 -0.04
N PRO A 103 -7.53 -4.44 -0.72
CA PRO A 103 -7.91 -3.21 -1.43
C PRO A 103 -8.06 -1.99 -0.50
N GLU A 104 -8.39 -2.18 0.78
CA GLU A 104 -8.47 -1.09 1.76
C GLU A 104 -7.09 -0.48 2.07
N HIS A 105 -6.02 -1.20 1.78
CA HIS A 105 -4.64 -0.74 1.98
C HIS A 105 -4.03 -0.15 0.71
N LEU A 106 -4.81 0.02 -0.36
CA LEU A 106 -4.34 0.47 -1.67
C LEU A 106 -4.96 1.81 -2.06
N VAL A 107 -4.14 2.71 -2.60
CA VAL A 107 -4.60 4.00 -3.14
C VAL A 107 -3.97 4.28 -4.50
N ALA A 108 -4.73 4.87 -5.42
CA ALA A 108 -4.17 5.38 -6.67
C ALA A 108 -3.69 6.82 -6.46
N GLU A 109 -2.41 7.09 -6.73
CA GLU A 109 -1.81 8.40 -6.51
C GLU A 109 -0.64 8.66 -7.45
N ALA A 110 -0.19 9.92 -7.53
CA ALA A 110 0.96 10.28 -8.33
C ALA A 110 2.23 9.58 -7.83
N ARG A 111 3.12 9.26 -8.76
CA ARG A 111 4.40 8.59 -8.44
C ARG A 111 5.26 9.39 -7.46
N SER A 112 5.19 10.73 -7.50
CA SER A 112 5.84 11.61 -6.54
C SER A 112 5.34 11.35 -5.11
N ILE A 113 4.03 11.29 -4.91
CA ILE A 113 3.41 11.00 -3.60
C ILE A 113 3.75 9.59 -3.12
N ASN A 114 3.66 8.58 -4.00
CA ASN A 114 4.09 7.20 -3.68
C ASN A 114 5.54 7.14 -3.18
N ASN A 115 6.43 7.92 -3.81
CA ASN A 115 7.81 8.02 -3.36
C ASN A 115 7.94 8.77 -2.02
N GLN A 116 7.17 9.83 -1.77
CA GLN A 116 7.16 10.55 -0.49
C GLN A 116 6.68 9.68 0.68
N ARG A 117 5.84 8.68 0.40
CA ARG A 117 5.46 7.68 1.42
C ARG A 117 6.68 6.87 1.90
N LYS A 118 7.73 6.69 1.10
CA LYS A 118 8.93 5.96 1.52
C LYS A 118 9.64 6.73 2.64
N GLY A 119 9.67 6.15 3.84
CA GLY A 119 10.24 6.80 5.01
C GLY A 119 9.22 7.60 5.84
N CYS A 120 7.96 7.66 5.40
CA CYS A 120 6.89 8.22 6.22
C CYS A 120 6.84 7.47 7.57
N PRO A 121 6.85 8.20 8.71
CA PRO A 121 6.74 7.56 10.02
C PRO A 121 5.38 6.88 10.22
N GLY A 122 4.35 7.35 9.50
CA GLY A 122 2.98 6.88 9.60
C GLY A 122 2.33 7.28 10.92
N LEU A 123 1.45 6.41 11.43
CA LEU A 123 0.85 6.56 12.74
C LEU A 123 1.81 6.00 13.80
N LEU A 124 2.13 6.82 14.80
CA LEU A 124 2.89 6.38 15.96
C LEU A 124 1.93 5.87 17.02
N CYS A 125 1.85 4.55 17.13
CA CYS A 125 1.12 3.88 18.20
C CYS A 125 2.12 3.33 19.22
N CYS A 126 1.79 3.43 20.51
CA CYS A 126 2.54 2.69 21.51
C CYS A 126 2.08 1.24 21.53
N PRO A 127 2.99 0.27 21.62
CA PRO A 127 2.59 -1.14 21.70
C PRO A 127 1.89 -1.51 23.02
N LEU A 128 2.09 -0.73 24.10
CA LEU A 128 1.52 -1.00 25.43
C LEU A 128 0.16 -0.34 25.65
N HIS A 129 -0.06 0.81 25.03
CA HIS A 129 -1.32 1.53 25.07
C HIS A 129 -1.87 1.49 23.66
N THR A 130 -2.89 0.67 23.42
CA THR A 130 -3.57 0.56 22.13
C THR A 130 -4.18 1.88 21.66
N ASP A 131 -4.21 2.88 22.52
CA ASP A 131 -4.62 4.24 22.23
C ASP A 131 -3.51 5.00 21.51
N ILE A 132 -3.88 5.71 20.43
CA ILE A 132 -2.98 6.51 19.61
C ILE A 132 -2.34 7.60 20.48
N ILE A 133 -1.06 7.43 20.81
CA ILE A 133 -0.36 8.28 21.79
C ILE A 133 -0.07 9.67 21.24
N THR A 134 0.01 9.83 19.93
CA THR A 134 0.48 11.09 19.35
C THR A 134 -0.17 11.34 18.00
N THR A 135 -0.48 12.62 17.77
CA THR A 135 -0.92 13.18 16.50
C THR A 135 -0.18 12.53 15.34
N SER A 136 -0.92 12.09 14.31
CA SER A 136 -0.34 11.52 13.10
C SER A 136 0.74 12.43 12.53
N LEU A 137 1.99 11.95 12.49
CA LEU A 137 3.08 12.63 11.80
C LEU A 137 2.98 12.45 10.27
N CYS A 138 2.03 11.63 9.82
CA CYS A 138 1.76 11.43 8.42
C CYS A 138 0.92 12.57 7.85
N LEU A 139 1.54 13.37 6.99
CA LEU A 139 0.88 14.45 6.25
C LEU A 139 0.17 13.97 4.98
N HIS A 140 0.32 12.69 4.62
CA HIS A 140 -0.32 12.13 3.43
C HIS A 140 -1.83 12.01 3.60
N LYS A 141 -2.57 12.20 2.51
CA LYS A 141 -4.00 11.93 2.41
C LYS A 141 -4.25 10.90 1.29
N PRO A 142 -4.77 9.69 1.59
CA PRO A 142 -5.00 9.13 2.93
C PRO A 142 -3.69 8.87 3.68
N GLN A 143 -3.79 8.76 5.01
CA GLN A 143 -2.66 8.52 5.89
C GLN A 143 -2.04 7.13 5.67
N CYS A 144 -0.75 7.01 5.96
CA CYS A 144 -0.05 5.72 5.92
C CYS A 144 -0.48 4.84 7.10
N MET A 145 -0.64 3.55 6.83
CA MET A 145 -0.99 2.48 7.77
C MET A 145 0.26 1.68 8.15
N THR A 146 1.31 2.35 8.61
CA THR A 146 2.56 1.67 8.97
C THR A 146 2.37 0.70 10.14
N PRO A 147 3.02 -0.47 10.13
CA PRO A 147 3.02 -1.35 11.29
C PRO A 147 3.64 -0.66 12.50
N VAL A 148 3.21 -1.09 13.70
CA VAL A 148 3.74 -0.58 14.97
C VAL A 148 5.24 -0.84 15.05
N ARG A 149 6.02 0.20 15.35
CA ARG A 149 7.47 0.10 15.51
C ARG A 149 7.80 -0.33 16.94
N PRO A 150 8.45 -1.48 17.17
CA PRO A 150 8.77 -1.96 18.51
C PRO A 150 9.70 -1.03 19.31
N SER A 151 10.47 -0.18 18.61
CA SER A 151 11.42 0.75 19.21
C SER A 151 10.76 2.02 19.78
N VAL A 152 9.50 2.31 19.44
CA VAL A 152 8.81 3.50 19.94
C VAL A 152 8.28 3.21 21.34
N ARG A 153 8.85 3.88 22.34
CA ARG A 153 8.39 3.81 23.74
C ARG A 153 7.59 5.06 24.08
N CYS A 154 6.42 4.89 24.69
CA CYS A 154 5.74 6.01 25.35
C CYS A 154 6.49 6.34 26.64
N PHE A 155 6.64 7.63 26.94
CA PHE A 155 6.97 8.09 28.30
C PHE A 155 5.67 8.35 29.10
N CYS A 156 4.78 7.36 29.13
CA CYS A 156 3.51 7.45 29.83
C CYS A 156 3.77 7.19 31.33
N PRO A 157 3.65 8.19 32.22
CA PRO A 157 4.12 8.06 33.61
C PRO A 157 3.33 7.06 34.48
N GLY A 158 2.21 6.54 33.98
CA GLY A 158 1.23 5.78 34.79
C GLY A 158 1.34 4.26 34.72
N THR A 159 2.18 3.68 33.85
CA THR A 159 2.33 2.22 33.75
C THR A 159 3.77 1.80 34.00
N GLN A 160 4.31 2.18 35.16
CA GLN A 160 5.29 1.30 35.80
C GLN A 160 4.49 0.10 36.31
N THR A 161 4.16 -0.84 35.41
CA THR A 161 3.78 -2.18 35.86
C THR A 161 4.95 -2.63 36.73
N GLY A 162 4.71 -2.77 38.03
CA GLY A 162 5.70 -3.12 39.04
C GLY A 162 6.22 -4.54 38.88
N ASP A 163 6.72 -4.87 37.69
CA ASP A 163 7.50 -6.06 37.42
C ASP A 163 8.96 -5.76 37.76
N SER A 164 9.16 -5.41 39.04
CA SER A 164 10.47 -5.26 39.67
C SER A 164 11.11 -6.60 40.02
N THR A 165 10.55 -7.72 39.54
CA THR A 165 11.28 -8.98 39.40
C THR A 165 12.12 -8.91 38.13
N ARG A 166 13.25 -8.19 38.15
CA ARG A 166 14.54 -8.84 38.41
C ARG A 166 14.50 -10.32 38.03
N ASN A 167 14.88 -10.61 36.78
CA ASN A 167 15.80 -11.71 36.48
C ASN A 167 16.42 -11.51 35.09
N GLY A 168 17.67 -11.04 35.11
CA GLY A 168 18.73 -11.39 34.16
C GLY A 168 18.43 -11.30 32.67
N PHE A 169 18.39 -10.09 32.10
CA PHE A 169 18.95 -9.94 30.76
C PHE A 169 20.47 -10.02 30.91
N ALA A 170 20.99 -11.23 30.69
CA ALA A 170 22.42 -11.46 30.49
C ALA A 170 22.91 -10.46 29.42
N ALA A 171 23.99 -9.76 29.76
CA ALA A 171 24.76 -8.98 28.82
C ALA A 171 25.11 -9.89 27.62
N ILE A 172 24.47 -9.63 26.49
CA ILE A 172 24.98 -10.10 25.20
C ILE A 172 26.14 -9.17 24.88
N ASP A 173 27.34 -9.60 25.27
CA ASP A 173 28.60 -9.08 24.76
C ASP A 173 28.61 -9.31 23.24
N SER A 174 28.06 -8.35 22.50
CA SER A 174 28.31 -8.23 21.07
C SER A 174 29.68 -7.56 20.91
N PRO A 175 30.67 -8.22 20.29
CA PRO A 175 31.96 -7.59 20.02
C PRO A 175 31.74 -6.39 19.11
N LEU A 176 32.19 -5.23 19.59
CA LEU A 176 32.35 -4.00 18.83
C LEU A 176 33.14 -4.32 17.55
N ASN A 177 32.45 -4.38 16.40
CA ASN A 177 33.11 -4.18 15.13
C ASN A 177 33.15 -2.67 14.89
N GLN A 178 34.35 -2.11 14.96
CA GLN A 178 34.64 -0.74 14.56
C GLN A 178 34.41 -0.62 13.04
N GLU A 179 33.24 -0.16 12.65
CA GLU A 179 33.05 0.40 11.30
C GLU A 179 33.63 1.83 11.30
N GLN A 180 34.64 2.04 10.46
CA GLN A 180 35.23 3.34 10.19
C GLN A 180 34.16 4.27 9.62
N GLU A 181 33.89 5.37 10.32
CA GLU A 181 33.12 6.49 9.81
C GLU A 181 33.83 7.07 8.59
N ASN A 182 33.10 7.17 7.47
CA ASN A 182 33.52 7.86 6.27
C ASN A 182 32.73 9.18 6.20
N PRO A 183 33.31 10.32 6.60
CA PRO A 183 32.62 11.59 6.56
C PRO A 183 32.81 12.21 5.18
N GLU A 184 31.77 12.23 4.35
CA GLU A 184 31.52 13.27 3.33
C GLU A 184 30.27 12.92 2.49
N ASN A 185 29.11 13.44 2.91
CA ASN A 185 28.04 13.72 1.95
C ASN A 185 27.18 14.89 2.45
N THR A 186 27.77 16.08 2.40
CA THR A 186 27.09 17.34 2.68
C THR A 186 26.21 17.70 1.48
N PHE A 187 24.96 17.26 1.48
CA PHE A 187 23.98 17.66 0.46
C PHE A 187 23.53 19.10 0.72
N THR A 188 24.17 20.06 0.04
CA THR A 188 23.74 21.46 -0.06
C THR A 188 23.10 21.68 -1.43
N GLY A 189 21.83 21.30 -1.56
CA GLY A 189 21.01 21.60 -2.73
C GLY A 189 20.03 22.73 -2.43
N PRO A 190 19.91 23.76 -3.29
CA PRO A 190 18.98 24.87 -3.06
C PRO A 190 17.52 24.41 -3.22
N LEU A 191 16.69 24.79 -2.23
CA LEU A 191 15.23 24.72 -2.32
C LEU A 191 14.76 25.77 -3.33
N GLY A 192 14.62 25.35 -4.59
CA GLY A 192 13.96 26.15 -5.61
C GLY A 192 12.45 26.10 -5.38
N ASN A 193 11.90 27.19 -4.83
CA ASN A 193 10.47 27.44 -4.83
C ASN A 193 10.04 27.65 -6.28
N LYS A 194 9.36 26.67 -6.87
CA LYS A 194 8.52 26.91 -8.05
C LYS A 194 7.14 27.25 -7.55
N GLU A 195 6.75 28.52 -7.71
CA GLU A 195 5.34 28.89 -7.78
C GLU A 195 4.67 27.99 -8.82
N LEU A 196 3.64 27.26 -8.38
CA LEU A 196 2.75 26.52 -9.26
C LEU A 196 1.59 27.46 -9.57
N ASP A 197 1.35 27.67 -10.86
CA ASP A 197 0.28 28.51 -11.37
C ASP A 197 -1.09 28.03 -10.85
N GLU A 198 -1.86 28.95 -10.28
CA GLU A 198 -3.10 28.73 -9.52
C GLU A 198 -4.32 28.32 -10.38
N GLU A 199 -4.16 28.06 -11.68
CA GLU A 199 -5.30 27.83 -12.60
C GLU A 199 -5.73 26.35 -12.76
N GLU A 200 -4.99 25.39 -12.20
CA GLU A 200 -5.32 23.94 -12.33
C GLU A 200 -6.13 23.37 -11.14
N GLU A 201 -6.53 24.19 -10.16
CA GLU A 201 -7.21 23.73 -8.94
C GLU A 201 -8.73 23.54 -9.06
N TRP A 202 -9.40 23.95 -10.14
CA TRP A 202 -10.88 23.97 -10.16
C TRP A 202 -11.59 22.73 -10.71
N GLU A 203 -10.91 21.80 -11.40
CA GLU A 203 -11.58 20.61 -11.96
C GLU A 203 -11.60 19.37 -11.04
N ILE A 204 -10.82 19.36 -9.94
CA ILE A 204 -10.75 18.20 -9.03
C ILE A 204 -11.84 18.23 -7.95
N SER A 205 -12.48 19.38 -7.71
CA SER A 205 -13.44 19.57 -6.61
C SER A 205 -14.81 18.89 -6.81
N THR A 206 -15.16 18.42 -8.02
CA THR A 206 -16.55 17.97 -8.31
C THR A 206 -16.74 16.44 -8.28
N ILE A 207 -15.67 15.64 -8.11
CA ILE A 207 -15.75 14.17 -8.20
C ILE A 207 -15.75 13.46 -6.83
N LEU A 208 -15.40 14.14 -5.74
CA LEU A 208 -15.38 13.53 -4.40
C LEU A 208 -16.67 13.81 -3.62
N GLY A 209 -17.76 13.18 -4.07
CA GLY A 209 -18.96 12.95 -3.27
C GLY A 209 -18.61 12.16 -2.01
N SER A 210 -18.20 12.85 -0.96
CA SER A 210 -17.78 12.28 0.30
C SER A 210 -19.01 11.78 1.08
N ARG A 211 -19.36 10.50 0.92
CA ARG A 211 -20.18 9.79 1.91
C ARG A 211 -19.26 9.25 3.01
N ILE A 212 -19.33 9.87 4.18
CA ILE A 212 -18.80 9.32 5.43
C ILE A 212 -19.68 8.12 5.79
N TYR A 213 -19.20 6.89 5.54
CA TYR A 213 -19.81 5.68 6.10
C TYR A 213 -19.21 5.43 7.49
N ARG A 214 -20.02 5.66 8.53
CA ARG A 214 -19.85 5.01 9.85
C ARG A 214 -20.54 3.65 9.78
N GLY A 215 -19.84 2.62 10.26
CA GLY A 215 -20.16 1.22 9.98
C GLY A 215 -21.44 0.67 10.59
N ASN A 216 -21.88 -0.48 10.08
CA ASN A 216 -22.16 -1.66 10.90
C ASN A 216 -22.29 -2.93 10.04
N LEU A 217 -22.04 -4.06 10.69
CA LEU A 217 -21.93 -5.42 10.17
C LEU A 217 -23.17 -5.98 9.44
N GLN A 218 -22.87 -7.06 8.69
CA GLN A 218 -23.71 -8.13 8.14
C GLN A 218 -24.47 -7.85 6.83
N TYR A 219 -23.91 -8.35 5.73
CA TYR A 219 -24.67 -8.74 4.54
C TYR A 219 -24.73 -10.27 4.45
N GLN A 220 -25.91 -10.85 4.71
CA GLN A 220 -26.30 -12.11 4.08
C GLN A 220 -26.79 -11.78 2.67
N VAL A 221 -26.11 -12.30 1.65
CA VAL A 221 -26.55 -12.20 0.26
C VAL A 221 -27.54 -13.33 -0.01
N LEU A 222 -28.83 -13.03 0.11
CA LEU A 222 -29.92 -13.86 -0.40
C LEU A 222 -30.18 -13.45 -1.86
N TRP A 223 -29.79 -14.31 -2.80
CA TRP A 223 -30.21 -14.19 -4.20
C TRP A 223 -31.70 -14.54 -4.29
N LYS A 224 -32.53 -13.59 -4.70
CA LYS A 224 -33.92 -13.84 -5.09
C LYS A 224 -33.98 -13.74 -6.61
N GLU A 225 -34.21 -14.87 -7.26
CA GLU A 225 -34.53 -14.95 -8.68
C GLU A 225 -35.90 -14.33 -8.90
N SER A 226 -35.96 -13.22 -9.66
CA SER A 226 -37.21 -12.73 -10.23
C SER A 226 -37.21 -13.06 -11.71
N GLY A 227 -37.89 -14.15 -12.04
CA GLY A 227 -38.35 -14.45 -13.40
C GLY A 227 -39.34 -13.39 -13.85
N LEU A 228 -39.09 -12.84 -15.04
CA LEU A 228 -40.05 -12.06 -15.81
C LEU A 228 -40.46 -12.94 -16.98
N ASP A 229 -41.60 -13.60 -16.84
CA ASP A 229 -42.39 -14.12 -17.95
C ASP A 229 -43.02 -12.92 -18.67
N LEU A 230 -42.72 -12.79 -19.97
CA LEU A 230 -43.47 -11.94 -20.89
C LEU A 230 -44.55 -12.80 -21.54
N GLN A 231 -45.81 -12.46 -21.28
CA GLN A 231 -46.97 -12.84 -22.10
C GLN A 231 -47.11 -11.86 -23.27
#